data_AF-A0A6N2AGB5-F1
#
_entry.id   AF-A0A6N2AGB5-F1
#
_cell.length_a   1.000
_cell.length_b   1.000
_cell.length_c   1.000
_cell.angle_alpha   90.00
_cell.angle_beta   90.00
_cell.angle_gamma   90.00
#
_symmetry.space_group_name_H-M   'P 1'
#
loop_
_entity.id
_entity.type
_entity.pdbx_description
1 polymer ?
#
loop_
_entity_poly.entity_id
_entity_poly.type
_entity_poly.pdbx_seq_one_letter_code
_entity_poly.pdbx_strand_id
1 'polypeptide(L)'
;MKEYGASKQETYVKFQNEVTNAWKDINKEFFRPTEVPMFVLERVLNFTRVIDTLYKEEDGYTNARGKLKSMINSILIESVKI
;
A
#
# COMPACT_ATOMS: atom_id res chain seq x y z
N MET A 1 15.59 8.12 12.72
CA MET A 1 16.74 9.03 12.87
C MET A 1 16.88 9.55 14.29
N LYS A 2 16.16 10.61 14.73
CA LYS A 2 16.39 11.28 16.03
C LYS A 2 16.35 10.36 17.25
N GLU A 3 15.37 9.46 17.32
CA GLU A 3 15.17 8.56 18.47
C GLU A 3 16.34 7.58 18.70
N TYR A 4 16.99 7.14 17.61
CA TYR A 4 18.03 6.10 17.66
C TYR A 4 19.41 6.61 17.20
N GLY A 5 19.54 7.91 16.91
CA GLY A 5 20.75 8.47 16.28
C GLY A 5 21.07 7.90 14.89
N ALA A 6 20.17 7.14 14.27
CA ALA A 6 20.41 6.42 13.02
C ALA A 6 20.42 7.34 11.79
N SER A 7 21.14 6.94 10.75
CA SER A 7 21.14 7.59 9.44
C SER A 7 19.76 7.51 8.75
N LYS A 8 19.57 8.34 7.72
CA LYS A 8 18.35 8.30 6.90
C LYS A 8 18.17 6.93 6.23
N GLN A 9 19.26 6.34 5.73
CA GLN A 9 19.22 5.05 5.03
C GLN A 9 18.85 3.91 5.98
N GLU A 10 19.49 3.83 7.14
CA GLU A 10 19.15 2.81 8.15
C GLU A 10 17.70 2.96 8.62
N THR A 11 17.24 4.20 8.80
CA THR A 11 15.84 4.48 9.15
C THR A 11 14.89 4.00 8.07
N TYR A 12 15.21 4.24 6.79
CA TYR A 12 14.38 3.79 5.67
C TYR A 12 14.30 2.26 5.59
N VAL A 13 15.44 1.58 5.70
CA VAL A 13 15.51 0.10 5.70
C VAL A 13 14.69 -0.49 6.84
N LYS A 14 14.77 0.10 8.05
CA LYS A 14 13.96 -0.34 9.20
C LYS A 14 12.46 -0.25 8.90
N PHE A 15 11.98 0.90 8.42
CA PHE A 15 10.56 1.06 8.11
C PHE A 15 10.10 0.17 6.95
N GLN A 16 10.95 -0.04 5.95
CA GLN A 16 10.63 -0.98 4.86
C GLN A 16 10.47 -2.41 5.37
N ASN A 17 11.31 -2.83 6.33
CA ASN A 17 11.17 -4.13 6.97
C ASN A 17 9.90 -4.23 7.82
N GLU A 18 9.54 -3.18 8.55
CA GLU A 18 8.29 -3.11 9.32
C GLU A 18 7.05 -3.22 8.41
N VAL A 19 7.02 -2.48 7.30
CA VAL A 19 5.95 -2.59 6.29
C VAL A 19 5.89 -4.01 5.70
N THR A 20 7.04 -4.59 5.39
CA THR A 20 7.11 -5.97 4.86
C THR A 20 6.58 -7.00 5.86
N ASN A 21 6.89 -6.84 7.14
CA ASN A 21 6.39 -7.72 8.19
C ASN A 21 4.87 -7.54 8.39
N ALA A 22 4.37 -6.30 8.38
CA ALA A 22 2.94 -6.02 8.45
C ALA A 22 2.16 -6.69 7.30
N TRP A 23 2.71 -6.72 6.08
CA TRP A 23 2.11 -7.47 4.96
C TRP A 23 2.05 -8.99 5.22
N LYS A 24 3.09 -9.57 5.84
CA LYS A 24 3.08 -10.99 6.23
C LYS A 24 2.02 -11.28 7.30
N ASP A 25 1.87 -10.37 8.27
CA ASP A 25 0.86 -10.49 9.32
C ASP A 25 -0.55 -10.43 8.73
N ILE A 26 -0.85 -9.47 7.85
CA ILE A 26 -2.14 -9.39 7.13
C ILE A 26 -2.43 -10.71 6.42
N ASN A 27 -1.47 -11.24 5.64
CA ASN A 27 -1.67 -12.49 4.92
C ASN A 27 -1.94 -13.67 5.86
N LYS A 28 -1.22 -13.76 6.99
CA LYS A 28 -1.39 -14.82 7.98
C LYS A 28 -2.77 -14.76 8.64
N GLU A 29 -3.23 -13.57 9.02
CA GLU A 29 -4.54 -13.40 9.66
C GLU A 29 -5.70 -13.69 8.70
N PHE A 30 -5.55 -13.41 7.39
CA PHE A 30 -6.56 -13.74 6.39
C PHE A 30 -6.82 -15.26 6.23
N PHE A 31 -5.88 -16.12 6.63
CA PHE A 31 -6.06 -17.57 6.62
C PHE A 31 -6.69 -18.13 7.90
N ARG A 32 -6.88 -17.30 8.92
CA ARG A 32 -7.48 -17.75 10.18
C ARG A 32 -9.00 -17.67 10.10
N PRO A 33 -9.72 -18.60 10.75
CA PRO A 33 -11.16 -18.44 10.96
C PRO A 33 -11.44 -17.11 11.67
N THR A 34 -12.42 -16.38 11.16
CA THR A 34 -12.85 -15.09 11.70
C THR A 34 -14.37 -15.04 11.73
N GLU A 35 -14.92 -14.31 12.70
CA GLU A 35 -16.36 -14.03 12.78
C GLU A 35 -16.79 -13.00 11.71
N VAL A 36 -15.83 -12.28 11.13
CA VAL A 36 -16.08 -11.25 10.13
C VAL A 36 -16.13 -11.86 8.73
N PRO A 37 -17.18 -11.58 7.93
CA PRO A 37 -17.24 -12.05 6.55
C PRO A 37 -16.06 -11.58 5.70
N MET A 38 -15.58 -12.44 4.80
CA MET A 38 -14.39 -12.18 3.97
C MET A 38 -14.52 -10.89 3.15
N PHE A 39 -15.70 -10.61 2.58
CA PHE A 39 -15.91 -9.38 1.79
C PHE A 39 -15.68 -8.10 2.59
N VAL A 40 -15.89 -8.11 3.92
CA VAL A 40 -15.60 -6.95 4.79
C VAL A 40 -14.10 -6.79 4.97
N LEU A 41 -13.39 -7.89 5.21
CA LEU A 41 -11.92 -7.88 5.32
C LEU A 41 -11.27 -7.44 4.02
N GLU A 42 -11.79 -7.86 2.87
CA GLU A 42 -11.31 -7.45 1.56
C GLU A 42 -11.39 -5.93 1.35
N ARG A 43 -12.39 -5.24 1.93
CA ARG A 43 -12.45 -3.77 1.88
C ARG A 43 -11.24 -3.14 2.56
N VAL A 44 -10.86 -3.62 3.73
CA VAL A 44 -9.70 -3.13 4.49
C VAL A 44 -8.41 -3.46 3.74
N LEU A 45 -8.27 -4.70 3.25
CA LEU A 45 -7.12 -5.12 2.47
C LEU A 45 -6.94 -4.28 1.20
N ASN A 46 -8.03 -4.02 0.47
CA ASN A 46 -7.99 -3.20 -0.72
C ASN A 46 -7.64 -1.74 -0.38
N PHE A 47 -8.11 -1.21 0.75
CA PHE A 47 -7.69 0.10 1.22
C PHE A 47 -6.18 0.15 1.52
N THR A 48 -5.63 -0.85 2.21
CA THR A 48 -4.17 -0.96 2.44
C THR A 48 -3.38 -1.00 1.13
N ARG A 49 -3.86 -1.74 0.11
CA ARG A 49 -3.24 -1.79 -1.23
C ARG A 49 -3.27 -0.42 -1.93
N VAL A 50 -4.35 0.35 -1.76
CA VAL A 50 -4.43 1.72 -2.28
C VAL A 50 -3.34 2.58 -1.64
N ILE A 51 -3.13 2.50 -0.32
CA ILE A 51 -2.07 3.26 0.35
C ILE A 51 -0.67 2.88 -0.17
N ASP A 52 -0.35 1.60 -0.34
CA ASP A 52 0.94 1.18 -0.94
C ASP A 52 1.12 1.74 -2.36
N THR A 53 0.03 1.74 -3.14
CA THR A 53 0.03 2.26 -4.51
C THR A 53 0.23 3.78 -4.55
N LEU A 54 -0.47 4.53 -3.69
CA LEU A 54 -0.40 5.99 -3.64
C LEU A 54 1.00 6.50 -3.28
N TYR A 55 1.72 5.78 -2.42
CA TYR A 55 3.00 6.21 -1.85
C TYR A 55 4.20 5.39 -2.32
N LYS A 56 4.05 4.62 -3.41
CA LYS A 56 5.09 3.67 -3.84
C LYS A 56 6.42 4.33 -4.22
N GLU A 57 6.33 5.45 -4.92
CA GLU A 57 7.50 6.17 -5.44
C GLU A 57 7.55 7.61 -4.90
N GLU A 58 6.41 8.27 -4.87
CA GLU A 58 6.25 9.66 -4.43
C GLU A 58 4.89 9.85 -3.74
N ASP A 59 4.57 11.07 -3.31
CA ASP A 59 3.24 11.40 -2.81
C ASP A 59 2.24 11.48 -3.96
N GLY A 60 1.69 10.33 -4.38
CA GLY A 60 0.68 10.28 -5.43
C GLY A 60 -0.67 10.85 -5.03
N TYR A 61 -0.94 11.07 -3.73
CA TYR A 61 -2.23 11.57 -3.26
C TYR A 61 -2.36 13.08 -3.47
N THR A 62 -1.33 13.84 -3.08
CA THR A 62 -1.35 15.31 -3.22
C THR A 62 -0.66 15.82 -4.49
N ASN A 63 0.27 15.04 -5.08
CA ASN A 63 0.97 15.41 -6.31
C ASN A 63 0.28 14.83 -7.56
N ALA A 64 -0.58 15.64 -8.19
CA ALA A 64 -1.28 15.25 -9.42
C ALA A 64 -0.38 15.09 -10.67
N ARG A 65 0.91 15.45 -10.58
CA ARG A 65 1.88 15.29 -11.70
C ARG A 65 2.51 13.90 -11.75
N GLY A 66 2.26 13.07 -10.74
CA GLY A 66 2.83 11.74 -10.62
C GLY A 66 2.16 10.68 -11.51
N LYS A 67 2.68 9.45 -11.39
CA LYS A 67 2.21 8.28 -12.17
C LYS A 67 0.76 7.90 -11.89
N LEU A 68 0.19 8.30 -10.74
CA LEU A 68 -1.18 7.95 -10.35
C LEU A 68 -2.20 8.41 -11.38
N LYS A 69 -2.03 9.60 -11.97
CA LYS A 69 -2.95 10.13 -12.99
C LYS A 69 -3.03 9.21 -14.21
N SER A 70 -1.89 8.68 -14.66
CA SER A 70 -1.85 7.73 -15.77
C SER A 70 -2.58 6.44 -15.43
N MET A 71 -2.42 5.96 -14.19
CA MET A 71 -3.08 4.74 -13.72
C MET A 71 -4.61 4.91 -13.67
N ILE A 72 -5.08 6.06 -13.17
CA ILE A 72 -6.51 6.42 -13.15
C ILE A 72 -7.10 6.44 -14.57
N ASN A 73 -6.40 7.08 -15.52
CA ASN A 73 -6.84 7.13 -16.90
C ASN A 73 -6.99 5.72 -17.50
N SER A 74 -6.00 4.85 -17.28
CA SER A 74 -6.03 3.47 -17.81
C SER A 74 -7.16 2.62 -17.23
N ILE A 75 -7.53 2.83 -15.96
CA ILE A 75 -8.55 2.02 -15.28
C ILE A 75 -9.97 2.56 -15.50
N LEU A 76 -10.15 3.89 -15.55
CA LEU A 76 -11.46 4.54 -15.50
C LEU A 76 -11.87 5.27 -16.77
N ILE A 77 -10.94 5.53 -17.69
CA ILE A 77 -11.21 6.33 -18.91
C ILE A 77 -10.99 5.49 -20.17
N GLU A 78 -9.87 4.78 -20.25
CA GLU A 78 -9.51 4.01 -21.43
C GLU A 78 -10.29 2.69 -21.50
N SER A 79 -10.91 2.42 -22.65
CA SER A 79 -11.54 1.13 -22.91
C SER A 79 -10.49 0.08 -23.26
N VAL A 80 -10.66 -1.14 -22.75
CA VAL A 80 -9.90 -2.29 -23.24
C VAL A 80 -10.38 -2.61 -24.65
N LYS A 81 -9.47 -2.61 -25.63
CA LYS A 81 -9.78 -3.07 -26.98
C LYS A 81 -10.01 -4.58 -26.96
N ILE A 82 -11.16 -5.00 -27.49
CA ILE A 82 -11.55 -6.40 -27.65
C ILE A 82 -11.18 -6.86 -29.06
#